data_AF-A0A1F5G224-F1
#
_entry.id   AF-A0A1F5G224-F1
#
_cell.length_a   1.000
_cell.length_b   1.000
_cell.length_c   1.000
_cell.angle_alpha   90.00
_cell.angle_beta   90.00
_cell.angle_gamma   90.00
#
_symmetry.space_group_name_H-M   'P 1'
#
loop_
_entity.id
_entity.type
_entity.pdbx_description
1 polymer ?
#
loop_
_entity_poly.entity_id
_entity_poly.type
_entity_poly.pdbx_seq_one_letter_code
_entity_poly.pdbx_strand_id
1 'polypeptide(L)'
;MFLTSSYDFIDKDEEIIQKLIEPDFDIKNRVVLETTPSINPQGGGGIATIEYYSPQEVLISTNSQVPKILYLSDNYYPGWKATVDGYKVDILNADYAFRAVPLPKGEHIVRFYYDSLAFKIGVAISLASLLLVWLLYFSKLFKKF
;
A
#
# COMPACT_ATOMS: atom_id res chain seq x y z
N MET A 1 -3.62 6.64 11.05
CA MET A 1 -3.48 5.16 11.15
C MET A 1 -4.19 4.69 12.42
N PHE A 2 -4.93 3.58 12.33
CA PHE A 2 -5.54 2.90 13.48
C PHE A 2 -5.83 1.42 13.16
N LEU A 3 -6.16 0.65 14.19
CA LEU A 3 -6.67 -0.72 14.04
C LEU A 3 -8.18 -0.73 14.29
N THR A 4 -8.95 -1.28 13.35
CA THR A 4 -10.41 -1.40 13.50
C THR A 4 -10.92 -2.81 13.26
N SER A 5 -12.11 -3.07 13.78
CA SER A 5 -12.91 -4.25 13.46
C SER A 5 -14.21 -3.96 12.73
N SER A 6 -14.57 -2.69 12.59
CA SER A 6 -15.82 -2.28 11.97
C SER A 6 -15.54 -1.83 10.54
N TYR A 7 -16.21 -2.47 9.57
CA TYR A 7 -16.11 -2.09 8.18
C TYR A 7 -17.45 -2.21 7.46
N ASP A 8 -17.62 -1.41 6.41
CA ASP A 8 -18.68 -1.56 5.42
C ASP A 8 -18.08 -2.03 4.09
N PHE A 9 -18.80 -2.89 3.37
CA PHE A 9 -18.42 -3.29 2.02
C PHE A 9 -19.27 -2.52 1.01
N ILE A 10 -18.61 -1.73 0.16
CA ILE A 10 -19.24 -0.96 -0.91
C ILE A 10 -18.29 -1.02 -2.11
N ASP A 11 -18.78 -1.50 -3.26
CA ASP A 11 -17.96 -1.75 -4.46
C ASP A 11 -18.07 -0.65 -5.53
N LYS A 12 -18.88 0.38 -5.27
CA LYS A 12 -19.06 1.53 -6.16
C LYS A 12 -18.60 2.83 -5.52
N ASP A 13 -17.70 3.50 -6.21
CA ASP A 13 -17.10 4.78 -5.83
C ASP A 13 -18.14 5.82 -5.36
N GLU A 14 -19.21 6.02 -6.14
CA GLU A 14 -20.26 7.00 -5.83
C GLU A 14 -20.94 6.71 -4.49
N GLU A 15 -21.20 5.44 -4.19
CA GLU A 15 -21.83 5.01 -2.94
C GLU A 15 -20.85 5.15 -1.76
N ILE A 16 -19.56 4.89 -1.97
CA ILE A 16 -18.51 5.11 -0.95
C ILE A 16 -18.45 6.59 -0.57
N ILE A 17 -18.39 7.49 -1.56
CA ILE A 17 -18.30 8.93 -1.30
C ILE A 17 -19.55 9.44 -0.58
N GLN A 18 -20.74 8.99 -1.00
CA GLN A 18 -21.98 9.34 -0.30
C GLN A 18 -21.94 8.88 1.16
N LYS A 19 -21.48 7.65 1.41
CA LYS A 19 -21.36 7.07 2.76
C LYS A 19 -20.43 7.88 3.65
N LEU A 20 -19.29 8.30 3.14
CA LEU A 20 -18.27 9.03 3.91
C LEU A 20 -18.71 10.46 4.29
N ILE A 21 -19.68 11.04 3.58
CA ILE A 21 -20.19 12.40 3.83
C ILE A 21 -21.43 12.37 4.76
N GLU A 22 -21.97 11.18 5.06
CA GLU A 22 -23.07 11.06 6.03
C GLU A 22 -22.65 11.63 7.39
N PRO A 23 -23.44 12.55 7.99
CA PRO A 23 -23.08 13.20 9.26
C PRO A 23 -22.80 12.24 10.43
N ASP A 24 -23.43 11.06 10.39
CA ASP A 24 -23.36 10.05 11.45
C ASP A 24 -22.28 8.98 11.19
N PHE A 25 -21.50 9.10 10.10
CA PHE A 25 -20.45 8.14 9.77
C PHE A 25 -19.18 8.39 10.60
N ASP A 26 -18.82 7.41 11.44
CA ASP A 26 -17.63 7.48 12.29
C ASP A 26 -16.35 7.03 11.56
N ILE A 27 -15.73 7.95 10.83
CA ILE A 27 -14.45 7.75 10.12
C ILE A 27 -13.27 7.37 11.05
N LYS A 28 -13.40 7.54 12.37
CA LYS A 28 -12.30 7.25 13.31
C LYS A 28 -12.24 5.78 13.67
N ASN A 29 -13.37 5.08 13.62
CA ASN A 29 -13.49 3.70 14.06
C ASN A 29 -14.09 2.77 13.00
N ARG A 30 -14.59 3.29 11.88
CA ARG A 30 -15.19 2.49 10.80
C ARG A 30 -14.55 2.85 9.46
N VAL A 31 -14.32 1.83 8.64
CA VAL A 31 -13.73 1.98 7.30
C VAL A 31 -14.66 1.38 6.25
N VAL A 32 -14.76 2.01 5.08
CA VAL A 32 -15.42 1.45 3.91
C VAL A 32 -14.38 0.72 3.08
N LEU A 33 -14.65 -0.53 2.68
CA LEU A 33 -13.74 -1.35 1.89
C LEU A 33 -14.40 -1.74 0.57
N GLU A 34 -13.63 -1.63 -0.52
CA GLU A 34 -14.04 -2.07 -1.86
C GLU A 34 -13.94 -3.58 -2.05
N THR A 35 -13.23 -4.28 -1.15
CA THR A 35 -13.02 -5.73 -1.21
C THR A 35 -13.22 -6.34 0.16
N THR A 36 -13.82 -7.53 0.20
CA THR A 36 -14.02 -8.25 1.45
C THR A 36 -12.66 -8.70 2.03
N PRO A 37 -12.36 -8.38 3.30
CA PRO A 37 -11.11 -8.82 3.93
C PRO A 37 -11.07 -10.35 4.07
N SER A 38 -9.88 -10.94 3.95
CA SER A 38 -9.67 -12.40 4.09
C SER A 38 -9.81 -12.91 5.53
N ILE A 39 -10.16 -12.04 6.48
CA ILE A 39 -10.32 -12.34 7.91
C ILE A 39 -11.69 -11.84 8.37
N ASN A 40 -12.18 -12.39 9.47
CA ASN A 40 -13.31 -11.83 10.21
C ASN A 40 -12.76 -10.98 11.38
N PRO A 41 -12.71 -9.64 11.26
CA PRO A 41 -12.14 -8.80 12.29
C PRO A 41 -13.06 -8.72 13.51
N GLN A 42 -12.49 -8.62 14.71
CA GLN A 42 -13.25 -8.74 15.96
C GLN A 42 -13.03 -7.54 16.90
N GLY A 43 -14.06 -7.25 17.71
CA GLY A 43 -13.99 -6.21 18.74
C GLY A 43 -12.88 -6.47 19.75
N GLY A 44 -12.22 -5.41 20.22
CA GLY A 44 -11.07 -5.48 21.12
C GLY A 44 -10.07 -4.35 20.87
N GLY A 45 -9.16 -4.13 21.82
CA GLY A 45 -8.07 -3.17 21.66
C GLY A 45 -6.93 -3.70 20.80
N GLY A 46 -6.17 -2.80 20.21
CA GLY A 46 -4.93 -3.08 19.51
C GLY A 46 -4.12 -1.80 19.39
N ILE A 47 -2.80 -1.94 19.26
CA ILE A 47 -1.87 -0.82 19.09
C ILE A 47 -1.19 -0.97 17.74
N ALA A 48 -0.99 0.14 17.06
CA ALA A 48 -0.16 0.21 15.87
C ALA A 48 0.78 1.42 16.02
N THR A 49 2.06 1.23 15.66
CA THR A 49 3.10 2.25 15.78
C THR A 49 3.88 2.30 14.47
N ILE A 50 4.07 3.50 13.93
CA ILE A 50 4.92 3.70 12.75
C ILE A 50 6.37 3.67 13.22
N GLU A 51 7.12 2.65 12.80
CA GLU A 51 8.54 2.49 13.09
C GLU A 51 9.41 3.27 12.09
N TYR A 52 8.96 3.35 10.84
CA TYR A 52 9.65 4.05 9.77
C TYR A 52 8.67 4.61 8.75
N TYR A 53 8.95 5.82 8.27
CA TYR A 53 8.12 6.50 7.28
C TYR A 53 8.99 7.23 6.25
N SER A 54 8.82 6.87 4.99
CA SER A 54 9.46 7.50 3.84
C SER A 54 8.51 7.49 2.64
N PRO A 55 8.79 8.27 1.57
CA PRO A 55 7.93 8.29 0.39
C PRO A 55 7.77 6.93 -0.32
N GLN A 56 8.76 6.05 -0.22
CA GLN A 56 8.76 4.74 -0.89
C GLN A 56 8.43 3.57 0.04
N GLU A 57 8.43 3.80 1.36
CA GLU A 57 8.31 2.74 2.34
C GLU A 57 7.75 3.24 3.67
N VAL A 58 6.80 2.48 4.22
CA VAL A 58 6.23 2.69 5.56
C VAL A 58 6.29 1.37 6.31
N LEU A 59 6.88 1.37 7.50
CA LEU A 59 6.99 0.22 8.40
C LEU A 59 6.16 0.48 9.65
N ILE A 60 5.26 -0.44 9.97
CA ILE A 60 4.34 -0.33 11.08
C ILE A 60 4.44 -1.59 11.93
N SER A 61 4.70 -1.45 13.22
CA SER A 61 4.54 -2.51 14.20
C SER A 61 3.09 -2.51 14.70
N THR A 62 2.52 -3.69 14.91
CA THR A 62 1.16 -3.82 15.44
C THR A 62 1.11 -4.91 16.50
N ASN A 63 0.19 -4.77 17.46
CA ASN A 63 -0.14 -5.80 18.43
C ASN A 63 -1.64 -5.79 18.70
N SER A 64 -2.29 -6.94 18.52
CA SER A 64 -3.71 -7.13 18.82
C SER A 64 -3.99 -8.55 19.29
N GLN A 65 -4.85 -8.71 20.30
CA GLN A 65 -5.27 -10.03 20.78
C GLN A 65 -6.28 -10.71 19.85
N VAL A 66 -6.82 -9.97 18.88
CA VAL A 66 -7.85 -10.42 17.95
C VAL A 66 -7.53 -9.97 16.51
N PRO A 67 -8.09 -10.62 15.47
CA PRO A 67 -7.93 -10.16 14.10
C PRO A 67 -8.48 -8.74 13.90
N LYS A 68 -7.74 -7.91 13.16
CA LYS A 68 -8.02 -6.48 12.95
C LYS A 68 -7.69 -6.05 11.54
N ILE A 69 -8.24 -4.92 11.12
CA ILE A 69 -7.85 -4.22 9.90
C ILE A 69 -6.94 -3.07 10.30
N LEU A 70 -5.71 -3.07 9.79
CA LEU A 70 -4.83 -1.92 9.86
C LEU A 70 -5.24 -0.93 8.77
N TYR A 71 -5.69 0.24 9.20
CA TYR A 71 -5.97 1.36 8.32
C TYR A 71 -4.79 2.36 8.35
N LEU A 72 -4.29 2.70 7.17
CA LEU A 72 -3.26 3.72 6.95
C LEU A 72 -3.83 4.83 6.08
N SER A 73 -3.91 6.02 6.65
CA SER A 73 -4.38 7.26 6.04
C SER A 73 -3.38 7.87 5.03
N ASP A 74 -2.76 7.01 4.23
CA ASP A 74 -1.95 7.39 3.08
C ASP A 74 -2.63 6.93 1.80
N ASN A 75 -2.43 7.69 0.72
CA ASN A 75 -3.09 7.43 -0.56
C ASN A 75 -2.80 6.01 -1.10
N TYR A 76 -3.85 5.31 -1.52
CA TYR A 76 -3.80 4.08 -2.29
C TYR A 76 -3.48 4.41 -3.75
N TYR A 77 -2.38 3.86 -4.26
CA TYR A 77 -1.97 4.07 -5.65
C TYR A 77 -1.42 2.78 -6.27
N PRO A 78 -1.72 2.49 -7.55
CA PRO A 78 -1.17 1.32 -8.23
C PRO A 78 0.36 1.26 -8.15
N GLY A 79 0.89 0.13 -7.69
CA GLY A 79 2.32 -0.11 -7.50
C GLY A 79 2.77 -0.17 -6.04
N TRP A 80 1.93 0.24 -5.09
CA TRP A 80 2.16 -0.11 -3.67
C TRP A 80 1.95 -1.61 -3.45
N LYS A 81 2.81 -2.19 -2.62
CA LYS A 81 2.74 -3.58 -2.17
C LYS A 81 2.86 -3.61 -0.66
N ALA A 82 2.28 -4.64 -0.04
CA ALA A 82 2.38 -4.85 1.39
C ALA A 82 2.93 -6.25 1.70
N THR A 83 3.65 -6.33 2.82
CA THR A 83 3.96 -7.61 3.48
C THR A 83 3.59 -7.55 4.95
N VAL A 84 3.13 -8.67 5.48
CA VAL A 84 2.95 -8.91 6.92
C VAL A 84 3.96 -9.99 7.30
N ASP A 85 4.88 -9.67 8.20
CA ASP A 85 5.96 -10.56 8.64
C ASP A 85 6.78 -11.16 7.48
N GLY A 86 6.97 -10.37 6.42
CA GLY A 86 7.70 -10.76 5.20
C GLY A 86 6.88 -11.51 4.16
N TYR A 87 5.65 -11.92 4.47
CA TYR A 87 4.74 -12.57 3.51
C TYR A 87 3.90 -11.54 2.78
N LYS A 88 3.80 -11.67 1.45
CA LYS A 88 3.00 -10.76 0.63
C LYS A 88 1.52 -10.86 1.00
N VAL A 89 0.88 -9.71 1.11
CA VAL A 89 -0.56 -9.59 1.36
C VAL A 89 -1.15 -8.54 0.42
N ASP A 90 -2.45 -8.65 0.16
CA ASP A 90 -3.17 -7.68 -0.63
C ASP A 90 -3.44 -6.41 0.18
N ILE A 91 -3.27 -5.26 -0.47
CA ILE A 91 -3.70 -3.97 0.08
C ILE A 91 -5.15 -3.78 -0.34
N LEU A 92 -6.02 -3.56 0.64
CA LEU A 92 -7.41 -3.20 0.43
C LEU A 92 -7.50 -1.69 0.21
N ASN A 93 -8.33 -1.27 -0.75
CA ASN A 93 -8.71 0.13 -0.89
C ASN A 93 -9.74 0.47 0.20
N ALA A 94 -9.40 1.45 1.03
CA ALA A 94 -10.17 1.87 2.18
C ALA A 94 -10.61 3.31 2.02
N ASP A 95 -11.87 3.61 2.35
CA ASP A 95 -12.45 4.94 2.27
C ASP A 95 -12.13 5.64 0.93
N TYR A 96 -12.26 4.87 -0.16
CA TYR A 96 -11.99 5.24 -1.56
C TYR A 96 -10.53 5.52 -1.95
N ALA A 97 -9.73 6.08 -1.03
CA ALA A 97 -8.41 6.62 -1.36
C ALA A 97 -7.29 6.15 -0.44
N PHE A 98 -7.54 5.34 0.57
CA PHE A 98 -6.56 4.99 1.60
C PHE A 98 -6.25 3.49 1.60
N ARG A 99 -5.18 3.12 2.32
CA ARG A 99 -4.67 1.75 2.34
C ARG A 99 -5.14 1.03 3.59
N ALA A 100 -5.59 -0.21 3.43
CA ALA A 100 -5.82 -1.11 4.55
C ALA A 100 -5.20 -2.49 4.33
N VAL A 101 -4.82 -3.15 5.43
CA VAL A 101 -4.33 -4.54 5.42
C VAL A 101 -5.03 -5.33 6.51
N PRO A 102 -5.63 -6.49 6.19
CA PRO A 102 -6.16 -7.40 7.21
C PRO A 102 -5.00 -8.07 7.95
N LEU A 103 -5.06 -8.05 9.28
CA LEU A 103 -4.08 -8.65 10.18
C LEU A 103 -4.73 -9.75 11.04
N PRO A 104 -4.11 -10.94 11.14
CA PRO A 104 -4.53 -11.92 12.13
C PRO A 104 -4.24 -11.41 13.55
N LYS A 105 -4.64 -12.21 14.56
CA LYS A 105 -4.27 -11.91 15.95
C LYS A 105 -2.76 -12.06 16.14
N GLY A 106 -2.17 -11.21 16.96
CA GLY A 106 -0.77 -11.28 17.36
C GLY A 106 -0.03 -9.97 17.16
N GLU A 107 1.29 -10.10 17.21
CA GLU A 107 2.24 -9.03 16.88
C GLU A 107 2.68 -9.20 15.43
N HIS A 108 2.63 -8.11 14.67
CA HIS A 108 2.99 -8.14 13.25
C HIS A 108 3.81 -6.92 12.86
N ILE A 109 4.75 -7.14 11.95
CA ILE A 109 5.43 -6.07 11.22
C ILE A 109 4.80 -5.95 9.84
N VAL A 110 4.13 -4.83 9.60
CA VAL A 110 3.51 -4.49 8.33
C VAL A 110 4.42 -3.53 7.57
N ARG A 111 4.80 -3.92 6.37
CA ARG A 111 5.65 -3.12 5.49
C ARG A 111 4.88 -2.78 4.22
N PHE A 112 4.63 -1.50 4.01
CA PHE A 112 4.18 -0.96 2.73
C PHE A 112 5.40 -0.49 1.95
N TYR A 113 5.52 -0.86 0.69
CA TYR A 113 6.62 -0.41 -0.16
C TYR A 113 6.17 -0.20 -1.60
N TYR A 114 6.73 0.82 -2.24
CA TYR A 114 6.39 1.18 -3.61
C TYR A 114 7.30 0.43 -4.59
N ASP A 115 6.69 -0.32 -5.51
CA ASP A 115 7.40 -1.11 -6.54
C ASP A 115 6.90 -0.74 -7.94
N SER A 116 7.46 0.34 -8.49
CA SER A 116 7.07 0.88 -9.80
C SER A 116 7.66 0.10 -10.97
N LEU A 117 6.78 -0.50 -11.79
CA LEU A 117 7.17 -1.10 -13.06
C LEU A 117 7.67 -0.06 -14.06
N ALA A 118 7.03 1.13 -14.10
CA ALA A 118 7.41 2.21 -14.99
C ALA A 118 8.84 2.70 -14.73
N PHE A 119 9.24 2.81 -13.45
CA PHE A 119 10.61 3.17 -13.09
C PHE A 119 11.62 2.14 -13.60
N LYS A 120 11.33 0.84 -13.43
CA LYS A 120 12.18 -0.25 -13.94
C LYS A 120 12.33 -0.22 -15.46
N ILE A 121 11.23 0.04 -16.17
CA ILE A 121 11.24 0.20 -17.63
C ILE A 121 12.07 1.42 -18.04
N GLY A 122 11.90 2.55 -17.36
CA GLY A 122 12.67 3.78 -17.60
C GLY A 122 14.17 3.55 -17.47
N VAL A 123 14.61 2.90 -16.39
CA VAL A 123 16.03 2.54 -16.19
C VAL A 123 16.56 1.67 -17.33
N ALA A 124 15.79 0.66 -17.78
CA ALA A 124 16.20 -0.20 -18.87
C ALA A 124 16.38 0.59 -20.19
N ILE A 125 15.44 1.50 -20.51
CA ILE A 125 15.53 2.37 -21.70
C ILE A 125 16.73 3.31 -21.61
N SER A 126 16.99 3.91 -20.45
CA SER A 126 18.13 4.79 -20.24
C SER A 126 19.46 4.06 -20.44
N LEU A 127 19.60 2.85 -19.90
CA LEU A 127 20.80 2.02 -20.07
C LEU A 127 21.01 1.61 -21.54
N ALA A 128 19.93 1.20 -22.23
CA ALA A 128 19.99 0.87 -23.65
C ALA A 128 20.41 2.08 -24.50
N SER A 129 19.88 3.27 -24.18
CA SER A 129 20.22 4.52 -24.86
C SER A 129 21.69 4.91 -24.63
N LEU A 130 22.18 4.81 -23.40
CA LEU A 130 23.59 5.05 -23.06
C LEU A 130 24.53 4.10 -23.80
N LEU A 131 24.18 2.81 -23.85
CA LEU A 131 24.95 1.80 -24.57
C LEU A 131 24.99 2.10 -26.08
N LEU A 132 23.86 2.51 -26.66
CA LEU A 132 23.80 2.88 -28.07
C LEU A 132 24.67 4.10 -28.39
N VAL A 133 24.62 5.15 -27.55
CA VAL A 133 25.47 6.33 -27.70
C VAL A 133 26.96 5.96 -27.57
N TRP A 134 27.30 5.10 -26.60
CA TRP A 134 28.66 4.61 -26.40
C TRP A 134 29.19 3.84 -27.62
N LEU A 135 28.39 2.92 -28.17
CA LEU A 135 28.75 2.17 -29.39
C LEU A 135 28.95 3.08 -30.60
N LEU A 136 28.06 4.08 -30.79
CA LEU A 136 28.19 5.05 -31.87
C LEU A 136 29.45 5.91 -31.72
N TYR A 137 29.80 6.33 -30.51
CA TYR A 137 31.01 7.09 -30.24
C TYR A 137 32.28 6.28 -30.54
N PHE A 138 32.34 5.03 -30.04
CA PHE A 138 33.49 4.15 -30.26
C PHE A 138 33.65 3.75 -31.74
N SER A 139 32.55 3.47 -32.46
CA SER A 139 32.62 3.16 -33.89
C SER A 139 33.19 4.32 -34.73
N LYS A 140 32.95 5.58 -34.32
CA LYS A 140 33.57 6.75 -34.95
C LYS A 140 35.05 6.90 -34.60
N LEU A 141 35.45 6.53 -33.38
CA LEU A 141 36.86 6.57 -32.97
C LEU A 141 37.71 5.57 -33.78
N PHE A 142 37.23 4.34 -33.94
CA PHE A 142 37.92 3.30 -34.72
C PHE A 142 38.02 3.61 -36.22
N LYS A 143 37.12 4.42 -36.78
CA LYS A 143 37.22 4.89 -38.17
C LYS A 143 38.19 6.06 -38.37
N LYS A 144 38.66 6.68 -37.29
CA LYS A 144 39.56 7.86 -37.33
C LYS A 144 41.04 7.47 -37.17
N PHE A 145 41.33 6.23 -36.80
CA PHE A 145 42.65 5.61 -36.83
C PHE A 145 42.76 4.69 -38.04
#